data_AF-A0A931UXI6-F1
#
_entry.id   AF-A0A931UXI6-F1
#
_cell.length_a   1.000
_cell.length_b   1.000
_cell.length_c   1.000
_cell.angle_alpha   90.00
_cell.angle_beta   90.00
_cell.angle_gamma   90.00
#
_symmetry.space_group_name_H-M   'P 1'
#
loop_
_entity.id
_entity.type
_entity.pdbx_description
1 polymer ?
#
loop_
_entity_poly.entity_id
_entity_poly.type
_entity_poly.pdbx_seq_one_letter_code
_entity_poly.pdbx_strand_id
1 'polypeptide(L)'
;MTDWSSIARCRDITDDRILEALESRAETRALLERAAEISKPREAGARVLLVFAKIASPACDWLEGSLRVEVVGEEGGSTIHAYSVLGAGLKERLFPKLRMNVAFEEFVVAIAKFPQAIAPLSSERTAANRLLLTAAETEKVEREPESTPPPPRRPVLSMNDLPTVSAPVMSGASLPTVGERKSTPLPAQAASEPKAPDQAREPPGSPPLPIVTGRKPLAPPIRRSEVPEPPSLDDVPGPGLGAASKPLAKLNLKKRPLNIAHKPKKSEAPAAKKSHPPKKSVAPRNPSKPPPPPAPSEPPPPPKNDDLDGGWE
;
A
#
# COMPACT_ATOMS: atom_id res chain seq x y z
N MET A 1 -1.28 -22.10 10.59
CA MET A 1 -0.82 -21.52 9.32
C MET A 1 -2.06 -21.27 8.50
N THR A 2 -2.48 -20.01 8.41
CA THR A 2 -3.72 -19.65 7.73
C THR A 2 -3.51 -19.74 6.23
N ASP A 3 -4.46 -20.35 5.52
CA ASP A 3 -4.41 -20.43 4.06
C ASP A 3 -4.98 -19.16 3.43
N TRP A 4 -4.11 -18.36 2.82
CA TRP A 4 -4.46 -17.11 2.15
C TRP A 4 -4.87 -17.31 0.68
N SER A 5 -4.88 -18.56 0.19
CA SER A 5 -5.20 -18.89 -1.21
C SER A 5 -6.61 -18.49 -1.63
N SER A 6 -7.56 -18.41 -0.68
CA SER A 6 -8.93 -17.98 -0.96
C SER A 6 -9.05 -16.52 -1.38
N ILE A 7 -8.03 -15.70 -1.11
CA ILE A 7 -7.99 -14.29 -1.53
C ILE A 7 -7.55 -14.26 -2.99
N ALA A 8 -8.50 -13.98 -3.89
CA ALA A 8 -8.26 -13.96 -5.33
C ALA A 8 -7.88 -12.56 -5.84
N ARG A 9 -8.31 -11.50 -5.15
CA ARG A 9 -8.04 -10.09 -5.51
C ARG A 9 -7.71 -9.25 -4.28
N CYS A 10 -6.95 -8.17 -4.46
CA CYS A 10 -6.61 -7.25 -3.35
C CYS A 10 -7.85 -6.66 -2.65
N ARG A 11 -8.97 -6.47 -3.37
CA ARG A 11 -10.22 -6.00 -2.78
C ARG A 11 -10.88 -6.99 -1.81
N ASP A 12 -10.55 -8.28 -1.92
CA ASP A 12 -11.14 -9.34 -1.09
C ASP A 12 -10.48 -9.41 0.31
N ILE A 13 -9.45 -8.58 0.55
CA ILE A 13 -8.80 -8.42 1.85
C ILE A 13 -9.75 -7.66 2.79
N THR A 14 -10.49 -8.38 3.62
CA THR A 14 -11.40 -7.81 4.62
C THR A 14 -10.67 -7.43 5.91
N ASP A 15 -11.27 -6.55 6.72
CA ASP A 15 -10.69 -6.15 8.00
C ASP A 15 -10.49 -7.35 8.94
N ASP A 16 -11.42 -8.31 8.93
CA ASP A 16 -11.30 -9.54 9.74
C ASP A 16 -10.05 -10.35 9.37
N ARG A 17 -9.74 -10.45 8.07
CA ARG A 17 -8.53 -11.14 7.59
C ARG A 17 -7.26 -10.40 7.94
N ILE A 18 -7.31 -9.07 7.95
CA ILE A 18 -6.17 -8.26 8.42
C ILE A 18 -5.95 -8.51 9.91
N LEU A 19 -7.01 -8.51 10.73
CA LEU A 19 -6.91 -8.77 12.17
C LEU A 19 -6.39 -10.17 12.46
N GLU A 20 -6.88 -11.19 11.74
CA GLU A 20 -6.37 -12.57 11.83
C GLU A 20 -4.87 -12.64 11.49
N ALA A 21 -4.44 -11.96 10.41
CA ALA A 21 -3.03 -11.94 10.02
C ALA A 21 -2.14 -11.22 11.04
N LEU A 22 -2.67 -10.26 11.80
CA LEU A 22 -1.92 -9.48 12.79
C LEU A 22 -1.57 -10.26 14.05
N GLU A 23 -2.19 -11.41 14.29
CA GLU A 23 -1.85 -12.29 15.43
C GLU A 23 -0.40 -12.79 15.38
N SER A 24 0.25 -12.75 14.20
CA SER A 24 1.65 -13.14 14.04
C SER A 24 2.34 -12.39 12.91
N ARG A 25 3.60 -12.00 13.13
CA ARG A 25 4.48 -11.42 12.09
C ARG A 25 4.57 -12.33 10.85
N ALA A 26 4.54 -13.65 11.03
CA ALA A 26 4.63 -14.61 9.93
C ALA A 26 3.35 -14.64 9.08
N GLU A 27 2.17 -14.57 9.71
CA GLU A 27 0.88 -14.57 9.01
C GLU A 27 0.66 -13.23 8.29
N THR A 28 1.01 -12.11 8.92
CA THR A 28 1.03 -10.79 8.27
C THR A 28 1.90 -10.79 7.03
N ARG A 29 3.09 -11.40 7.11
CA ARG A 29 3.99 -11.53 5.96
C ARG A 29 3.34 -12.36 4.85
N ALA A 30 2.75 -13.51 5.17
CA ALA A 30 2.10 -14.37 4.18
C ALA A 30 0.93 -13.66 3.48
N LEU A 31 0.12 -12.89 4.23
CA LEU A 31 -0.93 -12.05 3.66
C LEU A 31 -0.37 -10.98 2.70
N LEU A 32 0.72 -10.30 3.06
CA LEU A 32 1.36 -9.29 2.22
C LEU A 32 1.95 -9.89 0.95
N GLU A 33 2.64 -11.03 1.05
CA GLU A 33 3.18 -11.77 -0.11
C GLU A 33 2.04 -12.18 -1.05
N ARG A 34 0.96 -12.73 -0.50
CA ARG A 34 -0.24 -13.05 -1.29
C ARG A 34 -0.85 -11.82 -1.96
N ALA A 35 -0.94 -10.70 -1.24
CA ALA A 35 -1.47 -9.44 -1.78
C ALA A 35 -0.61 -8.92 -2.95
N ALA A 36 0.71 -9.08 -2.89
CA ALA A 36 1.61 -8.72 -3.98
C ALA A 36 1.43 -9.61 -5.21
N GLU A 37 1.29 -10.93 -5.02
CA GLU A 37 1.06 -11.88 -6.12
C GLU A 37 -0.23 -11.59 -6.91
N ILE A 38 -1.32 -11.28 -6.19
CA ILE A 38 -2.63 -11.02 -6.81
C ILE A 38 -2.82 -9.55 -7.19
N SER A 39 -1.81 -8.71 -6.97
CA SER A 39 -1.90 -7.29 -7.25
C SER A 39 -2.03 -7.02 -8.74
N LYS A 40 -3.01 -6.19 -9.10
CA LYS A 40 -3.24 -5.73 -10.47
C LYS A 40 -3.52 -4.25 -10.47
N PRO A 41 -3.13 -3.51 -11.52
CA PRO A 41 -3.47 -2.12 -11.66
C PRO A 41 -4.99 -1.93 -11.60
N ARG A 42 -5.46 -0.89 -10.91
CA ARG A 42 -6.88 -0.52 -10.76
C ARG A 42 -7.75 -1.52 -9.99
N GLU A 43 -7.19 -2.58 -9.41
CA GLU A 43 -7.93 -3.59 -8.61
C GLU A 43 -7.81 -3.37 -7.09
N ALA A 44 -7.79 -2.10 -6.66
CA ALA A 44 -7.68 -1.73 -5.24
C ALA A 44 -6.40 -2.23 -4.56
N GLY A 45 -5.27 -2.26 -5.28
CA GLY A 45 -3.97 -2.63 -4.73
C GLY A 45 -3.53 -1.77 -3.55
N ALA A 46 -3.97 -0.51 -3.49
CA ALA A 46 -3.76 0.39 -2.35
C ALA A 46 -4.40 -0.09 -1.03
N ARG A 47 -5.26 -1.12 -1.05
CA ARG A 47 -5.84 -1.71 0.16
C ARG A 47 -4.80 -2.36 1.06
N VAL A 48 -3.63 -2.72 0.52
CA VAL A 48 -2.47 -3.17 1.31
C VAL A 48 -2.02 -2.11 2.34
N LEU A 49 -2.28 -0.83 2.10
CA LEU A 49 -2.00 0.25 3.05
C LEU A 49 -2.78 0.10 4.36
N LEU A 50 -3.96 -0.54 4.33
CA LEU A 50 -4.73 -0.81 5.54
C LEU A 50 -4.04 -1.82 6.44
N VAL A 51 -3.34 -2.81 5.86
CA VAL A 51 -2.54 -3.75 6.64
C VAL A 51 -1.48 -2.98 7.42
N PHE A 52 -0.74 -2.08 6.75
CA PHE A 52 0.27 -1.25 7.43
C PHE A 52 -0.34 -0.28 8.46
N ALA A 53 -1.50 0.30 8.18
CA ALA A 53 -2.19 1.15 9.15
C ALA A 53 -2.58 0.36 10.42
N LYS A 54 -3.00 -0.90 10.27
CA LYS A 54 -3.33 -1.78 11.39
C LYS A 54 -2.07 -2.31 12.11
N ILE A 55 -0.96 -2.53 11.40
CA ILE A 55 0.35 -2.80 12.03
C ILE A 55 0.79 -1.60 12.89
N ALA A 56 0.59 -0.37 12.41
CA ALA A 56 0.91 0.86 13.16
C ALA A 56 -0.05 1.14 14.33
N SER A 57 -1.15 0.40 14.43
CA SER A 57 -2.11 0.53 15.54
C SER A 57 -1.57 -0.15 16.80
N PRO A 58 -1.94 0.33 18.01
CA PRO A 58 -1.66 -0.35 19.27
C PRO A 58 -2.20 -1.78 19.39
N ALA A 59 -3.02 -2.24 18.43
CA ALA A 59 -3.51 -3.61 18.36
C ALA A 59 -2.43 -4.62 17.92
N CYS A 60 -1.32 -4.16 17.32
CA CYS A 60 -0.21 -5.00 16.90
C CYS A 60 0.81 -5.11 18.04
N ASP A 61 0.87 -6.28 18.69
CA ASP A 61 1.70 -6.52 19.88
C ASP A 61 3.15 -6.88 19.55
N TRP A 62 3.40 -7.49 18.40
CA TRP A 62 4.73 -7.91 17.96
C TRP A 62 5.56 -6.79 17.33
N LEU A 63 4.97 -5.61 17.07
CA LEU A 63 5.71 -4.48 16.51
C LEU A 63 6.44 -3.73 17.64
N GLU A 64 7.77 -3.83 17.63
CA GLU A 64 8.60 -2.99 18.47
C GLU A 64 8.87 -1.65 17.76
N GLY A 65 8.76 -0.52 18.46
CA GLY A 65 9.03 0.81 17.89
C GLY A 65 7.94 1.37 16.96
N SER A 66 8.31 2.37 16.15
CA SER A 66 7.38 3.08 15.26
C SER A 66 7.42 2.54 13.84
N LEU A 67 6.26 2.31 13.21
CA LEU A 67 6.21 1.85 11.83
C LEU A 67 6.60 2.96 10.85
N ARG A 68 7.49 2.64 9.92
CA ARG A 68 7.87 3.46 8.77
C ARG A 68 7.73 2.64 7.49
N VAL A 69 6.89 3.09 6.56
CA VAL A 69 6.69 2.45 5.26
C VAL A 69 7.16 3.38 4.15
N GLU A 70 7.97 2.88 3.23
CA GLU A 70 8.41 3.62 2.05
C GLU A 70 7.85 2.95 0.80
N VAL A 71 7.06 3.68 0.03
CA VAL A 71 6.55 3.24 -1.29
C VAL A 71 7.38 3.95 -2.35
N VAL A 72 8.00 3.17 -3.23
CA VAL A 72 8.86 3.67 -4.31
C VAL A 72 8.24 3.24 -5.63
N GLY A 73 7.97 4.19 -6.52
CA GLY A 73 7.55 3.89 -7.90
C GLY A 73 8.72 3.35 -8.72
N GLU A 74 8.50 2.21 -9.37
CA GLU A 74 9.42 1.55 -10.30
C GLU A 74 8.77 1.44 -11.69
N GLU A 75 9.55 1.06 -12.70
CA GLU A 75 9.01 0.79 -14.03
C GLU A 75 8.02 -0.38 -13.98
N GLY A 76 6.76 -0.12 -14.33
CA GLY A 76 5.70 -1.14 -14.33
C GLY A 76 5.08 -1.45 -12.97
N GLY A 77 5.42 -0.74 -11.89
CA GLY A 77 4.81 -0.99 -10.59
C GLY A 77 5.36 -0.14 -9.45
N SER A 78 5.34 -0.72 -8.24
CA SER A 78 5.89 -0.07 -7.05
C SER A 78 6.49 -1.10 -6.10
N THR A 79 7.50 -0.68 -5.34
CA THR A 79 8.10 -1.47 -4.27
C THR A 79 7.78 -0.83 -2.93
N ILE A 80 7.33 -1.66 -1.99
CA ILE A 80 7.05 -1.27 -0.62
C ILE A 80 8.15 -1.81 0.30
N HIS A 81 8.69 -0.92 1.12
CA HIS A 81 9.62 -1.24 2.19
C HIS A 81 8.98 -0.92 3.54
N ALA A 82 8.99 -1.86 4.47
CA ALA A 82 8.49 -1.65 5.82
C ALA A 82 9.62 -1.79 6.84
N TYR A 83 9.75 -0.79 7.69
CA TYR A 83 10.75 -0.70 8.75
C TYR A 83 10.08 -0.43 10.10
N SER A 84 10.64 -1.01 11.14
CA SER A 84 10.44 -0.56 12.52
C SER A 84 11.57 0.41 12.87
N VAL A 85 11.20 1.54 13.47
CA VAL A 85 12.13 2.54 14.01
C VAL A 85 12.19 2.36 15.53
N LEU A 86 13.31 1.83 16.03
CA LEU A 86 13.50 1.48 17.45
C LEU A 86 14.02 2.66 18.30
N GLY A 87 14.23 3.83 17.69
CA GLY A 87 14.90 4.98 18.30
C GLY A 87 16.39 5.05 17.94
N ALA A 88 17.06 6.13 18.34
CA ALA A 88 18.50 6.37 18.07
C ALA A 88 18.93 6.27 16.59
N GLY A 89 17.99 6.45 15.65
CA GLY A 89 18.24 6.27 14.22
C GLY A 89 18.34 4.80 13.76
N LEU A 90 18.15 3.83 14.66
CA LEU A 90 18.11 2.41 14.32
C LEU A 90 16.81 2.07 13.61
N LYS A 91 16.95 1.35 12.49
CA LYS A 91 15.85 0.87 11.67
C LYS A 91 16.01 -0.62 11.43
N GLU A 92 15.02 -1.39 11.85
CA GLU A 92 14.92 -2.81 11.52
C GLU A 92 13.98 -2.99 10.33
N ARG A 93 14.36 -3.82 9.36
CA ARG A 93 13.47 -4.19 8.25
C ARG A 93 12.48 -5.26 8.72
N LEU A 94 11.18 -4.97 8.61
CA LEU A 94 10.13 -5.89 9.06
C LEU A 94 9.90 -7.05 8.10
N PHE A 95 9.83 -6.74 6.80
CA PHE A 95 9.51 -7.71 5.75
C PHE A 95 10.52 -7.61 4.59
N PRO A 96 10.65 -8.66 3.75
CA PRO A 96 11.30 -8.52 2.45
C PRO A 96 10.69 -7.39 1.61
N LYS A 97 11.42 -6.93 0.60
CA LYS A 97 10.91 -5.91 -0.33
C LYS A 97 9.68 -6.46 -1.04
N LEU A 98 8.56 -5.76 -0.95
CA LEU A 98 7.29 -6.19 -1.54
C LEU A 98 7.08 -5.49 -2.88
N ARG A 99 7.18 -6.24 -3.98
CA ARG A 99 6.93 -5.71 -5.33
C ARG A 99 5.46 -5.86 -5.69
N MET A 100 4.82 -4.75 -6.00
CA MET A 100 3.41 -4.65 -6.35
C MET A 100 3.28 -4.28 -7.83
N ASN A 101 2.42 -4.99 -8.56
CA ASN A 101 2.03 -4.62 -9.92
C ASN A 101 0.90 -3.57 -9.88
N VAL A 102 1.20 -2.45 -9.20
CA VAL A 102 0.28 -1.34 -8.95
C VAL A 102 1.09 -0.06 -9.14
N ALA A 103 0.58 0.84 -9.98
CA ALA A 103 1.24 2.12 -10.24
C ALA A 103 1.35 2.95 -8.96
N PHE A 104 2.46 3.67 -8.82
CA PHE A 104 2.73 4.53 -7.66
C PHE A 104 1.61 5.56 -7.43
N GLU A 105 1.06 6.10 -8.50
CA GLU A 105 -0.01 7.10 -8.49
C GLU A 105 -1.30 6.57 -7.84
N GLU A 106 -1.56 5.26 -7.90
CA GLU A 106 -2.73 4.67 -7.23
C GLU A 106 -2.62 4.79 -5.71
N PHE A 107 -1.43 4.66 -5.14
CA PHE A 107 -1.21 4.86 -3.70
C PHE A 107 -1.41 6.32 -3.32
N VAL A 108 -0.83 7.24 -4.09
CA VAL A 108 -0.96 8.69 -3.85
C VAL A 108 -2.43 9.11 -3.89
N VAL A 109 -3.17 8.68 -4.92
CA VAL A 109 -4.59 9.01 -5.08
C VAL A 109 -5.43 8.36 -3.98
N ALA A 110 -5.17 7.10 -3.62
CA ALA A 110 -5.90 6.42 -2.55
C ALA A 110 -5.73 7.13 -1.19
N ILE A 111 -4.52 7.55 -0.87
CA ILE A 111 -4.22 8.26 0.38
C ILE A 111 -4.88 9.65 0.41
N ALA A 112 -4.81 10.38 -0.71
CA ALA A 112 -5.48 11.68 -0.81
C ALA A 112 -7.00 11.57 -0.68
N LYS A 113 -7.60 10.49 -1.21
CA LYS A 113 -9.05 10.24 -1.12
C LYS A 113 -9.47 9.74 0.26
N PHE A 114 -8.67 8.91 0.91
CA PHE A 114 -9.03 8.23 2.15
C PHE A 114 -7.96 8.39 3.24
N PRO A 115 -7.66 9.63 3.68
CA PRO A 115 -6.63 9.85 4.71
C PRO A 115 -7.02 9.22 6.05
N GLN A 116 -8.32 9.16 6.37
CA GLN A 116 -8.81 8.55 7.60
C GLN A 116 -8.64 7.02 7.63
N ALA A 117 -8.59 6.39 6.45
CA ALA A 117 -8.44 4.94 6.33
C ALA A 117 -7.03 4.45 6.68
N ILE A 118 -6.03 5.31 6.46
CA ILE A 118 -4.62 4.99 6.74
C ILE A 118 -4.18 5.43 8.14
N ALA A 119 -5.05 6.10 8.91
CA ALA A 119 -4.75 6.46 10.28
C ALA A 119 -4.38 5.21 11.09
N PRO A 120 -3.31 5.23 11.90
CA PRO A 120 -2.57 6.41 12.41
C PRO A 120 -1.38 6.86 11.54
N LEU A 121 -1.22 6.37 10.31
CA LEU A 121 -0.12 6.76 9.44
C LEU A 121 -0.33 8.17 8.87
N SER A 122 0.71 8.99 8.96
CA SER A 122 0.86 10.23 8.20
C SER A 122 1.62 9.96 6.92
N SER A 123 1.24 10.62 5.82
CA SER A 123 1.89 10.48 4.53
C SER A 123 2.66 11.74 4.15
N GLU A 124 3.91 11.56 3.74
CA GLU A 124 4.80 12.62 3.25
C GLU A 124 5.40 12.21 1.91
N ARG A 125 5.32 13.06 0.89
CA ARG A 125 5.94 12.80 -0.41
C ARG A 125 7.37 13.34 -0.43
N THR A 126 8.34 12.45 -0.21
CA THR A 126 9.77 12.83 -0.15
C THR A 126 10.38 13.08 -1.53
N ALA A 127 9.89 12.42 -2.58
CA ALA A 127 10.36 12.62 -3.95
C ALA A 127 9.23 12.41 -4.98
N ALA A 128 9.49 12.70 -6.25
CA ALA A 128 8.51 12.53 -7.32
C ALA A 128 7.90 11.11 -7.35
N ASN A 129 8.72 10.07 -7.19
CA ASN A 129 8.30 8.66 -7.17
C ASN A 129 8.49 8.00 -5.79
N ARG A 130 8.48 8.77 -4.70
CA ARG A 130 8.67 8.23 -3.35
C ARG A 130 7.67 8.82 -2.37
N LEU A 131 6.98 7.92 -1.68
CA LEU A 131 6.04 8.22 -0.61
C LEU A 131 6.52 7.58 0.68
N LEU A 132 6.59 8.39 1.73
CA LEU A 132 6.93 7.97 3.07
C LEU A 132 5.67 7.99 3.93
N LEU A 133 5.38 6.87 4.59
CA LEU A 133 4.34 6.78 5.59
C LEU A 133 5.01 6.54 6.94
N THR A 134 4.74 7.40 7.90
CA THR A 134 5.21 7.25 9.27
C THR A 134 4.00 7.13 10.17
N ALA A 135 4.04 6.20 11.14
CA ALA A 135 3.11 6.30 12.26
C ALA A 135 3.28 7.70 12.82
N ALA A 136 2.19 8.49 12.84
CA ALA A 136 2.20 9.65 13.69
C ALA A 136 2.62 9.14 15.06
N GLU A 137 3.57 9.81 15.71
CA GLU A 137 3.64 9.72 17.16
C GLU A 137 2.27 10.24 17.60
N THR A 138 1.28 9.35 17.65
CA THR A 138 0.24 9.43 18.63
C THR A 138 1.07 9.43 19.88
N GLU A 139 1.39 10.64 20.35
CA GLU A 139 1.88 10.88 21.69
C GLU A 139 1.14 9.83 22.48
N LYS A 140 1.91 8.91 23.03
CA LYS A 140 1.43 8.01 24.04
C LYS A 140 1.12 9.00 25.16
N VAL A 141 -0.01 9.70 25.01
CA VAL A 141 -0.67 10.51 25.98
C VAL A 141 -0.93 9.42 26.98
N GLU A 142 0.04 9.28 27.89
CA GLU A 142 -0.18 8.79 29.22
C GLU A 142 -1.55 9.34 29.53
N ARG A 143 -2.54 8.45 29.49
CA ARG A 143 -3.83 8.74 30.05
C ARG A 143 -3.52 8.95 31.52
N GLU A 144 -3.08 10.17 31.85
CA GLU A 144 -3.48 10.80 33.08
C GLU A 144 -4.98 10.50 33.18
N PRO A 145 -5.44 9.90 34.28
CA PRO A 145 -6.85 9.62 34.50
C PRO A 145 -7.57 10.96 34.73
N GLU A 146 -7.60 11.82 33.72
CA GLU A 146 -8.25 13.10 33.78
C GLU A 146 -9.75 12.86 33.61
N SER A 147 -10.41 13.08 34.73
CA SER A 147 -11.84 12.96 34.98
C SER A 147 -12.62 14.00 34.16
N THR A 148 -12.62 13.88 32.83
CA THR A 148 -13.34 14.79 31.94
C THR A 148 -14.48 14.03 31.25
N PRO A 149 -15.74 14.53 31.32
CA PRO A 149 -16.90 13.83 30.79
C PRO A 149 -16.80 13.60 29.27
N PRO A 150 -17.31 12.46 28.75
CA PRO A 150 -17.08 12.04 27.37
C PRO A 150 -17.80 12.94 26.35
N PRO A 151 -17.16 13.28 25.21
CA PRO A 151 -17.80 14.02 24.13
C PRO A 151 -18.84 13.17 23.37
N PRO A 152 -19.83 13.80 22.71
CA PRO A 152 -20.86 13.11 21.95
C PRO A 152 -20.27 12.34 20.76
N ARG A 153 -20.65 11.06 20.63
CA ARG A 153 -20.18 10.13 19.60
C ARG A 153 -20.60 10.60 18.20
N ARG A 154 -19.64 10.82 17.30
CA ARG A 154 -19.91 11.00 15.87
C ARG A 154 -20.07 9.63 15.19
N PRO A 155 -20.96 9.52 14.18
CA PRO A 155 -21.14 8.28 13.42
C PRO A 155 -19.85 7.92 12.67
N VAL A 156 -19.44 6.65 12.78
CA VAL A 156 -18.25 6.09 12.12
C VAL A 156 -18.64 5.74 10.69
N LEU A 157 -17.97 6.33 9.70
CA LEU A 157 -18.16 5.99 8.28
C LEU A 157 -17.53 4.63 7.99
N SER A 158 -18.31 3.72 7.38
CA SER A 158 -17.87 2.38 7.00
C SER A 158 -17.10 2.40 5.68
N MET A 159 -16.00 1.64 5.57
CA MET A 159 -15.13 1.61 4.39
C MET A 159 -15.60 0.68 3.27
N ASN A 160 -16.76 0.03 3.39
CA ASN A 160 -17.31 -0.77 2.28
C ASN A 160 -17.84 0.10 1.13
N ASP A 161 -17.93 1.43 1.32
CA ASP A 161 -18.40 2.40 0.33
C ASP A 161 -17.27 3.08 -0.46
N LEU A 162 -16.06 2.49 -0.50
CA LEU A 162 -14.97 3.05 -1.32
C LEU A 162 -15.33 2.93 -2.81
N PRO A 163 -15.45 4.05 -3.56
CA PRO A 163 -15.69 3.98 -5.00
C PRO A 163 -14.52 3.30 -5.69
N THR A 164 -14.81 2.23 -6.42
CA THR A 164 -13.89 1.69 -7.44
C THR A 164 -13.61 2.82 -8.41
N VAL A 165 -12.38 3.32 -8.42
CA VAL A 165 -11.97 4.40 -9.31
C VAL A 165 -11.89 3.83 -10.72
N SER A 166 -13.03 3.86 -11.43
CA SER A 166 -13.03 3.75 -12.88
C SER A 166 -12.21 4.92 -13.40
N ALA A 167 -11.01 4.64 -13.91
CA ALA A 167 -10.24 5.64 -14.64
C ALA A 167 -11.13 6.24 -15.74
N PRO A 168 -11.03 7.54 -16.04
CA PRO A 168 -11.66 8.10 -17.22
C PRO A 168 -11.13 7.32 -18.42
N VAL A 169 -11.99 6.53 -19.04
CA VAL A 169 -11.77 6.04 -20.39
C VAL A 169 -11.61 7.30 -21.22
N MET A 170 -10.38 7.58 -21.67
CA MET A 170 -10.18 8.50 -22.79
C MET A 170 -10.86 7.85 -23.99
N SER A 171 -12.16 8.10 -24.09
CA SER A 171 -12.97 7.78 -25.25
C SER A 171 -12.33 8.52 -26.40
N GLY A 172 -11.79 7.76 -27.36
CA GLY A 172 -11.18 8.30 -28.56
C GLY A 172 -12.15 9.30 -29.19
N ALA A 173 -11.74 10.56 -29.21
CA ALA A 173 -12.40 11.58 -29.99
C ALA A 173 -12.29 11.16 -31.46
N SER A 174 -13.40 10.65 -31.99
CA SER A 174 -13.61 10.52 -33.42
C SER A 174 -13.33 11.86 -34.09
N LEU A 175 -12.42 11.84 -35.06
CA LEU A 175 -12.15 12.95 -35.97
C LEU A 175 -13.46 13.46 -36.59
N PRO A 176 -13.71 14.78 -36.61
CA PRO A 176 -14.84 15.32 -37.37
C PRO A 176 -14.55 15.16 -38.87
N THR A 177 -15.43 14.42 -39.54
CA THR A 177 -15.55 14.36 -40.99
C THR A 177 -15.63 15.78 -41.57
N VAL A 178 -14.76 16.02 -42.56
CA VAL A 178 -14.67 17.21 -43.41
C VAL A 178 -16.04 17.50 -44.03
N GLY A 179 -16.70 18.55 -43.54
CA GLY A 179 -17.84 19.19 -44.19
C GLY A 179 -17.36 20.39 -45.01
N GLU A 180 -17.64 20.33 -46.30
CA GLU A 180 -17.44 21.38 -47.31
C GLU A 180 -17.65 22.81 -46.78
N ARG A 181 -16.58 23.61 -46.78
CA ARG A 181 -16.68 25.06 -46.63
C ARG A 181 -16.71 25.70 -48.01
N LYS A 182 -17.91 26.19 -48.32
CA LYS A 182 -18.28 27.07 -49.42
C LYS A 182 -17.35 28.28 -49.48
N SER A 183 -16.77 28.49 -50.65
CA SER A 183 -15.88 29.58 -51.04
C SER A 183 -16.50 30.95 -50.74
N THR A 184 -15.73 31.83 -50.10
CA THR A 184 -15.98 33.29 -50.10
C THR A 184 -14.65 33.98 -50.43
N PRO A 185 -14.60 34.87 -51.43
CA PRO A 185 -13.37 35.50 -51.88
C PRO A 185 -13.04 36.73 -51.02
N LEU A 186 -11.81 36.81 -50.55
CA LEU A 186 -11.24 38.02 -49.93
C LEU A 186 -10.30 38.73 -50.93
N PRO A 187 -10.22 40.06 -50.88
CA PRO A 187 -9.58 40.88 -51.91
C PRO A 187 -8.07 40.97 -51.75
N ALA A 188 -7.42 41.17 -52.89
CA ALA A 188 -6.01 41.39 -53.08
C ALA A 188 -5.51 42.68 -52.42
N GLN A 189 -4.43 42.58 -51.63
CA GLN A 189 -3.38 43.58 -51.45
C GLN A 189 -2.12 42.81 -51.03
N ALA A 190 -1.07 42.70 -51.83
CA ALA A 190 -0.09 43.72 -52.25
C ALA A 190 1.28 43.33 -51.64
N ALA A 191 2.07 42.68 -52.51
CA ALA A 191 3.53 42.58 -52.58
C ALA A 191 4.38 43.15 -51.43
N SER A 192 5.27 42.31 -50.90
CA SER A 192 6.66 42.64 -50.61
C SER A 192 7.50 41.37 -50.56
N GLU A 193 8.27 41.13 -51.62
CA GLU A 193 9.49 40.31 -51.64
C GLU A 193 10.49 40.84 -50.59
N PRO A 194 11.35 40.01 -49.96
CA PRO A 194 12.59 39.65 -50.66
C PRO A 194 13.24 38.28 -50.31
N LYS A 195 13.82 37.67 -51.36
CA LYS A 195 15.23 37.25 -51.47
C LYS A 195 15.72 36.02 -50.68
N ALA A 196 16.01 34.97 -51.46
CA ALA A 196 16.88 33.84 -51.12
C ALA A 196 18.34 34.26 -50.84
N PRO A 197 19.05 33.43 -50.05
CA PRO A 197 20.34 32.86 -50.49
C PRO A 197 20.33 31.34 -50.24
N ASP A 198 20.56 30.47 -51.21
CA ASP A 198 21.80 30.15 -51.92
C ASP A 198 23.03 29.87 -51.02
N GLN A 199 23.42 28.59 -51.07
CA GLN A 199 24.76 28.00 -50.91
C GLN A 199 25.52 27.98 -49.56
N ALA A 200 25.82 26.73 -49.19
CA ALA A 200 27.15 26.18 -48.90
C ALA A 200 27.99 26.79 -47.75
N ARG A 201 28.11 26.01 -46.66
CA ARG A 201 29.42 25.69 -46.05
C ARG A 201 29.27 24.62 -44.97
N GLU A 202 29.85 23.45 -45.22
CA GLU A 202 30.38 22.62 -44.15
C GLU A 202 31.54 23.36 -43.47
N PRO A 203 31.57 23.40 -42.12
CA PRO A 203 32.82 23.50 -41.39
C PRO A 203 33.29 22.10 -40.94
N PRO A 204 34.47 21.63 -41.38
CA PRO A 204 35.15 20.52 -40.75
C PRO A 204 35.77 21.00 -39.43
N GLY A 205 35.53 20.27 -38.33
CA GLY A 205 36.25 20.53 -37.09
C GLY A 205 35.46 20.29 -35.82
N SER A 206 35.03 19.05 -35.58
CA SER A 206 34.81 18.62 -34.21
C SER A 206 36.18 18.52 -33.52
N PRO A 207 36.42 19.22 -32.40
CA PRO A 207 37.64 19.01 -31.62
C PRO A 207 37.63 17.57 -31.09
N PRO A 208 38.78 16.87 -31.11
CA PRO A 208 38.89 15.55 -30.52
C PRO A 208 38.56 15.63 -29.03
N LEU A 209 37.65 14.76 -28.58
CA LEU A 209 37.42 14.51 -27.17
C LEU A 209 38.76 14.17 -26.51
N PRO A 210 39.09 14.73 -25.33
CA PRO A 210 40.26 14.30 -24.59
C PRO A 210 40.11 12.81 -24.29
N ILE A 211 40.98 12.01 -24.89
CA ILE A 211 41.26 10.65 -24.48
C ILE A 211 41.75 10.75 -23.04
N VAL A 212 40.83 10.54 -22.09
CA VAL A 212 41.18 10.31 -20.69
C VAL A 212 41.74 8.89 -20.62
N THR A 213 42.99 8.73 -21.04
CA THR A 213 43.87 7.63 -20.59
C THR A 213 44.27 7.91 -19.14
N GLY A 214 43.27 7.97 -18.27
CA GLY A 214 43.44 7.92 -16.84
C GLY A 214 43.18 6.50 -16.40
N ARG A 215 44.16 5.61 -16.62
CA ARG A 215 44.26 4.38 -15.82
C ARG A 215 44.36 4.85 -14.37
N LYS A 216 43.23 4.84 -13.67
CA LYS A 216 43.19 4.96 -12.23
C LYS A 216 44.08 3.84 -11.71
N PRO A 217 45.16 4.12 -10.95
CA PRO A 217 45.97 3.06 -10.39
C PRO A 217 45.05 2.14 -9.60
N LEU A 218 45.11 0.84 -9.92
CA LEU A 218 44.56 -0.20 -9.07
C LEU A 218 44.97 0.16 -7.64
N ALA A 219 43.98 0.34 -6.77
CA ALA A 219 44.23 0.33 -5.35
C ALA A 219 45.07 -0.92 -5.05
N PRO A 220 46.15 -0.80 -4.25
CA PRO A 220 46.94 -1.95 -3.87
C PRO A 220 45.99 -3.00 -3.26
N PRO A 221 46.22 -4.30 -3.52
CA PRO A 221 45.44 -5.34 -2.87
C PRO A 221 45.49 -5.06 -1.38
N ILE A 222 44.30 -4.88 -0.78
CA ILE A 222 44.16 -4.84 0.67
C ILE A 222 44.77 -6.15 1.13
N ARG A 223 45.98 -6.06 1.72
CA ARG A 223 46.56 -7.16 2.49
C ARG A 223 45.45 -7.59 3.43
N ARG A 224 44.99 -8.82 3.27
CA ARG A 224 44.27 -9.53 4.33
C ARG A 224 45.20 -9.46 5.54
N SER A 225 45.01 -8.46 6.38
CA SER A 225 45.49 -8.48 7.75
C SER A 225 44.95 -9.78 8.32
N GLU A 226 45.88 -10.60 8.78
CA GLU A 226 45.63 -11.83 9.50
C GLU A 226 44.40 -11.66 10.39
N VAL A 227 43.42 -12.53 10.17
CA VAL A 227 42.35 -12.76 11.14
C VAL A 227 43.09 -13.21 12.41
N PRO A 228 43.05 -12.44 13.52
CA PRO A 228 43.62 -12.91 14.77
C PRO A 228 42.90 -14.21 15.12
N GLU A 229 43.69 -15.26 15.33
CA GLU A 229 43.21 -16.54 15.87
C GLU A 229 42.29 -16.26 17.07
N PRO A 230 41.13 -16.92 17.15
CA PRO A 230 40.31 -16.83 18.34
C PRO A 230 41.12 -17.33 19.55
N PRO A 231 41.13 -16.60 20.68
CA PRO A 231 41.79 -17.08 21.88
C PRO A 231 41.21 -18.45 22.26
N SER A 232 42.12 -19.41 22.46
CA SER A 232 41.85 -20.76 22.92
C SER A 232 40.96 -20.75 24.17
N LEU A 233 39.97 -21.63 24.16
CA LEU A 233 38.82 -21.71 25.06
C LEU A 233 39.16 -22.37 26.41
N ASP A 234 40.35 -22.12 26.98
CA ASP A 234 40.88 -22.91 28.11
C ASP A 234 41.27 -22.10 29.36
N ASP A 235 40.86 -20.84 29.47
CA ASP A 235 41.10 -20.07 30.71
C ASP A 235 39.86 -19.23 31.10
N VAL A 236 38.85 -19.92 31.64
CA VAL A 236 37.79 -19.27 32.43
C VAL A 236 37.98 -19.65 33.90
N PRO A 237 38.59 -18.77 34.72
CA PRO A 237 38.61 -18.96 36.17
C PRO A 237 37.19 -18.91 36.73
N GLY A 238 36.88 -19.89 37.58
CA GLY A 238 35.54 -20.21 38.05
C GLY A 238 34.80 -19.09 38.80
N PRO A 239 33.46 -19.21 38.90
CA PRO A 239 32.64 -18.21 39.58
C PRO A 239 32.89 -18.25 41.09
N GLY A 240 33.57 -17.22 41.58
CA GLY A 240 33.67 -16.90 42.99
C GLY A 240 32.30 -16.60 43.58
N LEU A 241 31.92 -17.41 44.56
CA LEU A 241 30.84 -17.16 45.51
C LEU A 241 31.14 -15.84 46.25
N GLY A 242 30.41 -14.79 45.93
CA GLY A 242 30.55 -13.46 46.54
C GLY A 242 29.20 -12.87 46.88
N ALA A 243 28.82 -13.03 48.15
CA ALA A 243 27.61 -12.50 48.74
C ALA A 243 27.49 -10.96 48.64
N ALA A 244 26.29 -10.47 48.33
CA ALA A 244 25.74 -9.22 48.87
C ALA A 244 24.25 -9.11 48.54
N SER A 245 23.41 -9.73 49.36
CA SER A 245 21.98 -9.44 49.43
C SER A 245 21.77 -7.97 49.77
N LYS A 246 21.16 -7.21 48.86
CA LYS A 246 20.56 -5.91 49.18
C LYS A 246 19.07 -6.12 49.46
N PRO A 247 18.53 -5.60 50.58
CA PRO A 247 17.13 -5.80 50.94
C PRO A 247 16.22 -5.02 49.99
N LEU A 248 15.32 -5.76 49.35
CA LEU A 248 14.21 -5.23 48.57
C LEU A 248 13.36 -4.31 49.46
N ALA A 249 13.23 -3.05 49.05
CA ALA A 249 12.31 -2.10 49.65
C ALA A 249 10.88 -2.64 49.54
N LYS A 250 10.18 -2.64 50.68
CA LYS A 250 8.79 -3.04 50.85
C LYS A 250 7.88 -2.20 49.96
N LEU A 251 7.44 -2.74 48.82
CA LEU A 251 6.28 -2.22 48.11
C LEU A 251 5.05 -2.44 48.99
N ASN A 252 4.53 -1.35 49.57
CA ASN A 252 3.23 -1.30 50.21
C ASN A 252 2.15 -1.47 49.13
N LEU A 253 1.81 -2.72 48.82
CA LEU A 253 0.63 -3.08 48.04
C LEU A 253 -0.60 -2.81 48.91
N LYS A 254 -1.11 -1.58 48.84
CA LYS A 254 -2.35 -1.17 49.48
C LYS A 254 -3.50 -1.90 48.78
N LYS A 255 -3.89 -3.04 49.37
CA LYS A 255 -5.07 -3.82 49.01
C LYS A 255 -6.28 -2.89 48.85
N ARG A 256 -6.67 -2.60 47.61
CA ARG A 256 -7.97 -2.02 47.29
C ARG A 256 -8.98 -3.17 47.23
N PRO A 257 -10.06 -3.14 48.04
CA PRO A 257 -11.11 -4.14 47.94
C PRO A 257 -11.85 -3.99 46.60
N LEU A 258 -11.88 -5.07 45.82
CA LEU A 258 -12.79 -5.28 44.70
C LEU A 258 -14.23 -5.28 45.25
N ASN A 259 -14.92 -4.15 45.10
CA ASN A 259 -16.34 -4.04 45.41
C ASN A 259 -17.13 -4.36 44.14
N ILE A 260 -17.20 -5.64 43.75
CA ILE A 260 -18.13 -6.12 42.72
C ILE A 260 -19.48 -6.34 43.41
N ALA A 261 -20.25 -5.26 43.51
CA ALA A 261 -21.65 -5.34 43.89
C ALA A 261 -22.46 -5.85 42.69
N HIS A 262 -22.60 -7.16 42.57
CA HIS A 262 -23.66 -7.77 41.77
C HIS A 262 -25.01 -7.36 42.36
N LYS A 263 -25.74 -6.48 41.66
CA LYS A 263 -27.16 -6.22 41.91
C LYS A 263 -27.97 -7.12 40.97
N PRO A 264 -28.64 -8.18 41.46
CA PRO A 264 -29.62 -8.91 40.66
C PRO A 264 -30.87 -8.03 40.55
N LYS A 265 -31.14 -7.47 39.36
CA LYS A 265 -32.40 -6.80 39.09
C LYS A 265 -33.48 -7.86 38.84
N LYS A 266 -34.25 -8.05 39.90
CA LYS A 266 -35.48 -8.81 40.05
C LYS A 266 -36.44 -8.53 38.90
N SER A 267 -37.02 -9.62 38.44
CA SER A 267 -38.20 -9.75 37.57
C SER A 267 -39.33 -8.79 37.92
N GLU A 268 -39.88 -8.13 36.90
CA GLU A 268 -41.26 -7.63 36.93
C GLU A 268 -41.88 -7.87 35.55
N ALA A 269 -42.84 -8.80 35.53
CA ALA A 269 -43.73 -9.01 34.40
C ALA A 269 -44.69 -7.82 34.27
N PRO A 270 -45.14 -7.50 33.05
CA PRO A 270 -46.59 -7.43 32.92
C PRO A 270 -47.15 -8.02 31.62
N ALA A 271 -48.26 -8.71 31.82
CA ALA A 271 -49.48 -8.64 31.03
C ALA A 271 -49.44 -9.11 29.57
N ALA A 272 -50.02 -10.29 29.39
CA ALA A 272 -50.64 -10.76 28.17
C ALA A 272 -51.51 -9.69 27.48
N LYS A 273 -51.20 -9.39 26.21
CA LYS A 273 -52.14 -8.78 25.26
C LYS A 273 -52.18 -9.60 23.98
N LYS A 274 -53.27 -10.35 23.86
CA LYS A 274 -54.07 -10.65 22.66
C LYS A 274 -53.30 -10.83 21.34
N SER A 275 -53.20 -12.09 20.97
CA SER A 275 -53.04 -12.62 19.61
C SER A 275 -53.96 -11.92 18.59
N HIS A 276 -53.37 -11.27 17.59
CA HIS A 276 -54.00 -11.02 16.30
C HIS A 276 -53.47 -12.05 15.27
N PRO A 277 -54.34 -12.62 14.42
CA PRO A 277 -53.92 -13.59 13.41
C PRO A 277 -53.08 -12.92 12.30
N PRO A 278 -52.13 -13.65 11.69
CA PRO A 278 -51.29 -13.11 10.64
C PRO A 278 -52.12 -12.82 9.38
N LYS A 279 -52.16 -11.54 8.98
CA LYS A 279 -52.59 -11.15 7.64
C LYS A 279 -51.61 -11.75 6.64
N LYS A 280 -52.11 -12.62 5.75
CA LYS A 280 -51.43 -13.09 4.54
C LYS A 280 -50.92 -11.87 3.76
N SER A 281 -49.62 -11.60 3.85
CA SER A 281 -48.94 -10.66 2.97
C SER A 281 -48.75 -11.34 1.62
N VAL A 282 -49.46 -10.81 0.64
CA VAL A 282 -49.32 -11.10 -0.78
C VAL A 282 -47.87 -10.81 -1.18
N ALA A 283 -47.21 -11.83 -1.73
CA ALA A 283 -45.88 -11.71 -2.29
C ALA A 283 -45.84 -10.60 -3.37
N PRO A 284 -44.92 -9.63 -3.29
CA PRO A 284 -44.71 -8.71 -4.39
C PRO A 284 -44.19 -9.51 -5.59
N ARG A 285 -44.95 -9.47 -6.69
CA ARG A 285 -44.55 -9.99 -7.99
C ARG A 285 -43.22 -9.35 -8.36
N ASN A 286 -42.23 -10.22 -8.50
CA ASN A 286 -40.90 -9.95 -8.99
C ASN A 286 -40.98 -9.29 -10.38
N PRO A 287 -40.60 -8.02 -10.57
CA PRO A 287 -40.54 -7.43 -11.89
C PRO A 287 -39.35 -8.04 -12.63
N SER A 288 -39.67 -8.84 -13.65
CA SER A 288 -38.90 -9.07 -14.87
C SER A 288 -37.37 -9.06 -14.70
N LYS A 289 -36.81 -10.24 -14.44
CA LYS A 289 -35.40 -10.55 -14.70
C LYS A 289 -35.12 -10.19 -16.18
N PRO A 290 -34.20 -9.25 -16.48
CA PRO A 290 -33.86 -8.94 -17.86
C PRO A 290 -33.29 -10.20 -18.55
N PRO A 291 -33.54 -10.39 -19.85
CA PRO A 291 -33.01 -11.53 -20.59
C PRO A 291 -31.47 -11.51 -20.51
N PRO A 292 -30.83 -12.70 -20.46
CA PRO A 292 -29.38 -12.78 -20.45
C PRO A 292 -28.83 -12.08 -21.71
N PRO A 293 -27.67 -11.40 -21.60
CA PRO A 293 -27.02 -10.81 -22.76
C PRO A 293 -26.74 -11.91 -23.81
N PRO A 294 -26.83 -11.58 -25.12
CA PRO A 294 -26.49 -12.52 -26.18
C PRO A 294 -25.07 -13.03 -25.98
N ALA A 295 -24.87 -14.33 -26.20
CA ALA A 295 -23.56 -14.95 -26.11
C ALA A 295 -22.57 -14.19 -27.02
N PRO A 296 -21.33 -13.93 -26.55
CA PRO A 296 -20.32 -13.28 -27.36
C PRO A 296 -20.11 -14.12 -28.63
N SER A 297 -20.27 -13.48 -29.79
CA SER A 297 -20.01 -14.07 -31.09
C SER A 297 -18.63 -14.71 -31.08
N GLU A 298 -18.59 -15.99 -31.45
CA GLU A 298 -17.38 -16.79 -31.54
C GLU A 298 -16.33 -16.04 -32.39
N PRO A 299 -15.10 -15.85 -31.91
CA PRO A 299 -14.08 -15.15 -32.67
C PRO A 299 -13.81 -15.92 -33.98
N PRO A 300 -13.66 -15.22 -35.12
CA PRO A 300 -13.36 -15.88 -36.38
C PRO A 300 -12.07 -16.70 -36.25
N PRO A 301 -11.99 -17.88 -36.89
CA PRO A 301 -10.80 -18.70 -36.83
C PRO A 301 -9.59 -17.91 -37.36
N PRO A 302 -8.41 -18.09 -36.76
CA PRO A 302 -7.21 -17.43 -37.23
C PRO A 302 -6.94 -17.78 -38.70
N PRO A 303 -6.45 -16.84 -39.51
CA PRO A 303 -6.07 -17.12 -40.89
C PRO A 303 -5.01 -18.22 -40.89
N LYS A 304 -5.24 -19.26 -41.70
CA LYS A 304 -4.27 -20.31 -41.93
C LYS A 304 -3.08 -19.68 -42.67
N ASN A 305 -1.93 -19.65 -42.01
CA ASN A 305 -0.66 -19.32 -42.66
C ASN A 305 -0.19 -20.56 -43.42
N ASP A 306 -0.70 -20.75 -44.64
CA ASP A 306 -0.34 -21.88 -45.51
C ASP A 306 0.81 -21.57 -46.48
N ASP A 307 1.42 -20.38 -46.48
CA ASP A 307 2.44 -20.05 -47.50
C ASP A 307 3.56 -19.18 -46.96
N LEU A 308 4.57 -19.76 -46.31
CA LEU A 308 5.94 -19.22 -46.28
C LEU A 308 6.97 -20.36 -46.12
N ASP A 309 6.92 -21.35 -47.02
CA ASP A 309 8.06 -22.24 -47.29
C ASP A 309 8.88 -21.60 -48.42
N GLY A 310 9.65 -20.57 -48.06
CA GLY A 310 10.57 -19.86 -48.94
C GLY A 310 11.99 -20.19 -48.54
N GLY A 311 12.55 -21.23 -49.17
CA GLY A 311 13.94 -21.66 -49.01
C GLY A 311 14.93 -20.53 -49.28
N TRP A 312 15.94 -20.48 -48.42
CA TRP A 312 17.17 -19.73 -48.66
C TRP A 312 18.27 -20.76 -48.91
N GLU A 313 18.64 -20.92 -50.18
CA GLU A 313 19.97 -21.36 -50.61
C GLU A 313 20.83 -20.13 -50.91
#